data_AF-A0A0N6ZRL6-F1
#
_entry.id   AF-A0A0N6ZRL6-F1
#
_cell.length_a   1.000
_cell.length_b   1.000
_cell.length_c   1.000
_cell.angle_alpha   90.00
_cell.angle_beta   90.00
_cell.angle_gamma   90.00
#
_symmetry.space_group_name_H-M   'P 1'
#
loop_
_entity.id
_entity.type
_entity.pdbx_description
1 polymer ?
#
loop_
_entity_poly.entity_id
_entity_poly.type
_entity_poly.pdbx_seq_one_letter_code
_entity_poly.pdbx_strand_id
1 'polypeptide(L)' 'MMPADLLPELETRVLLYVRNHRKEDGGLYLTRVIGGFNDVETSWVEAALARLLEAGRIRIVGREKTYQRVFLEGS' A
#
# COMPACT_ATOMS: atom_id res chain seq x y z
N MET A 1 12.10 3.47 19.37
CA MET A 1 11.35 4.72 19.15
C MET A 1 11.66 5.17 17.73
N MET A 2 10.68 5.23 16.82
CA MET A 2 10.90 5.67 15.44
C MET A 2 10.33 7.08 15.22
N PRO A 3 11.01 7.96 14.45
CA PRO A 3 10.65 9.36 14.26
C PRO A 3 9.48 9.53 13.27
N ALA A 4 8.69 10.59 13.45
CA ALA A 4 7.49 10.90 12.68
C ALA A 4 7.72 11.18 11.17
N ASP A 5 8.98 11.31 10.73
CA ASP A 5 9.38 11.61 9.34
C ASP A 5 9.36 10.39 8.39
N LEU A 6 9.21 9.17 8.88
CA LEU A 6 9.31 7.97 8.03
C LEU A 6 8.00 7.62 7.29
N LEU A 7 6.86 8.13 7.75
CA LEU A 7 5.56 7.74 7.20
C LEU A 7 5.34 8.27 5.76
N PRO A 8 5.65 9.53 5.42
CA PRO A 8 5.55 10.02 4.03
C PRO A 8 6.50 9.32 3.05
N GLU A 9 7.69 8.94 3.52
CA GLU A 9 8.63 8.14 2.72
C GLU A 9 8.05 6.75 2.45
N LEU A 10 7.49 6.10 3.49
CA LEU A 10 6.86 4.80 3.36
C LEU A 10 5.63 4.84 2.43
N GLU A 11 4.79 5.87 2.53
CA GLU A 11 3.68 6.14 1.60
C GLU A 11 4.19 6.18 0.15
N THR A 12 5.28 6.92 -0.10
CA THR A 12 5.90 7.02 -1.44
C THR A 12 6.43 5.67 -1.91
N ARG A 13 7.13 4.92 -1.05
CA ARG A 13 7.63 3.57 -1.36
C ARG A 13 6.49 2.61 -1.67
N VAL A 14 5.39 2.66 -0.92
CA VAL A 14 4.18 1.83 -1.15
C VAL A 14 3.57 2.15 -2.51
N LEU A 15 3.41 3.42 -2.87
CA LEU A 15 2.89 3.82 -4.18
C LEU A 15 3.78 3.32 -5.33
N LEU A 16 5.10 3.47 -5.21
CA LEU A 16 6.06 2.98 -6.20
C LEU A 16 6.01 1.45 -6.32
N TYR A 17 5.94 0.75 -5.18
CA TYR A 17 5.84 -0.70 -5.17
C TYR A 17 4.58 -1.19 -5.89
N VAL A 18 3.41 -0.61 -5.58
CA VAL A 18 2.14 -0.93 -6.26
C VAL A 18 2.22 -0.63 -7.75
N ARG A 19 2.79 0.52 -8.13
CA ARG A 19 2.96 0.92 -9.53
C ARG A 19 3.80 -0.08 -10.33
N ASN A 20 4.89 -0.56 -9.74
CA ASN A 20 5.85 -1.44 -10.41
C ASN A 20 5.39 -2.91 -10.46
N HIS A 21 4.48 -3.33 -9.57
CA HIS A 21 4.10 -4.74 -9.42
C HIS A 21 2.64 -5.05 -9.75
N ARG A 22 1.78 -4.06 -9.97
CA ARG A 22 0.41 -4.30 -10.45
C ARG A 22 0.44 -4.98 -11.82
N LYS A 23 -0.44 -5.97 -12.03
CA LYS A 23 -0.63 -6.63 -13.34
C LYS A 23 -1.49 -5.76 -14.27
N GLU A 24 -1.60 -6.12 -15.54
CA GLU A 24 -2.41 -5.42 -16.56
C GLU A 24 -3.87 -5.17 -16.14
N ASP A 25 -4.46 -6.04 -15.29
CA ASP A 25 -5.76 -5.84 -14.61
C ASP A 25 -5.79 -4.72 -13.54
N GLY A 26 -4.71 -3.95 -13.38
CA GLY A 26 -4.66 -2.68 -12.64
C GLY A 26 -4.51 -2.77 -11.12
N GLY A 27 -4.70 -3.93 -10.50
CA GLY A 27 -4.66 -4.11 -9.04
C GLY A 27 -3.53 -5.02 -8.55
N LEU A 28 -3.03 -4.76 -7.33
CA LEU A 28 -2.05 -5.59 -6.62
C LEU A 28 -2.64 -6.13 -5.31
N TYR A 29 -2.45 -7.42 -5.02
CA TYR A 29 -2.95 -8.00 -3.76
C TYR A 29 -2.36 -7.29 -2.54
N LEU A 30 -3.22 -6.95 -1.57
CA LEU A 30 -2.84 -6.29 -0.32
C LEU A 30 -1.77 -7.08 0.43
N THR A 31 -1.93 -8.40 0.50
CA THR A 31 -0.95 -9.31 1.11
C THR A 31 0.42 -9.23 0.45
N ARG A 32 0.47 -9.01 -0.88
CA ARG A 32 1.71 -8.84 -1.64
C ARG A 32 2.32 -7.45 -1.46
N VAL A 33 1.51 -6.43 -1.20
CA VAL A 33 1.99 -5.11 -0.78
C VAL A 33 2.66 -5.24 0.58
N ILE A 34 1.95 -5.75 1.59
CA ILE A 34 2.46 -5.89 2.95
C ILE A 34 3.73 -6.75 2.98
N GLY A 35 3.71 -7.92 2.33
CA GLY A 35 4.89 -8.80 2.25
C GLY A 35 6.03 -8.29 1.37
N GLY A 36 5.86 -7.17 0.67
CA GLY A 36 6.94 -6.48 -0.04
C GLY A 36 7.85 -5.65 0.87
N PHE A 37 7.39 -5.36 2.09
CA PHE A 37 8.06 -4.50 3.07
C PHE A 37 8.47 -5.31 4.31
N ASN A 38 9.16 -6.44 4.12
CA ASN A 38 9.58 -7.30 5.23
C ASN A 38 10.62 -6.64 6.16
N ASP A 39 11.25 -5.55 5.72
CA ASP A 39 12.13 -4.68 6.51
C ASP A 39 11.37 -3.72 7.43
N VAL A 40 10.05 -3.61 7.29
CA VAL A 40 9.19 -2.67 8.01
C VAL A 40 8.14 -3.44 8.81
N GLU A 41 7.84 -2.98 10.02
CA GLU A 41 6.74 -3.57 10.80
C GLU A 41 5.40 -3.40 10.05
N THR A 42 4.62 -4.48 9.98
CA THR A 42 3.34 -4.51 9.27
C THR A 42 2.41 -3.34 9.63
N SER A 43 2.38 -2.96 10.91
CA SER A 43 1.57 -1.85 11.43
C SER A 43 1.85 -0.52 10.71
N TRP A 44 3.11 -0.23 10.38
CA TRP A 44 3.50 0.98 9.65
C TRP A 44 3.09 0.93 8.19
N VAL A 45 3.18 -0.24 7.56
CA VAL A 45 2.72 -0.43 6.18
C VAL A 45 1.21 -0.25 6.10
N GLU A 46 0.47 -0.80 7.07
CA GLU A 46 -0.97 -0.61 7.20
C GLU A 46 -1.33 0.87 7.46
N ALA A 47 -0.58 1.58 8.30
CA ALA A 47 -0.77 3.01 8.54
C ALA A 47 -0.54 3.85 7.27
N ALA A 48 0.51 3.53 6.49
CA ALA A 48 0.78 4.19 5.21
C ALA A 48 -0.34 3.92 4.20
N LEU A 49 -0.84 2.68 4.12
CA LEU A 49 -1.97 2.32 3.26
C LEU A 49 -3.26 3.04 3.68
N ALA A 50 -3.54 3.14 4.97
CA ALA A 50 -4.69 3.88 5.48
C ALA A 50 -4.64 5.35 5.07
N ARG A 51 -3.48 6.02 5.25
CA ARG A 51 -3.31 7.43 4.86
C ARG A 51 -3.42 7.65 3.36
N LEU A 52 -2.86 6.74 2.55
CA LEU A 52 -2.99 6.79 1.10
C LEU A 52 -4.44 6.61 0.64
N LEU A 53 -5.21 5.77 1.34
CA LEU A 53 -6.64 5.56 1.09
C LEU A 53 -7.43 6.82 1.47
N GLU A 54 -7.19 7.39 2.65
CA GLU A 54 -7.82 8.64 3.11
C GLU A 54 -7.49 9.82 2.18
N ALA A 55 -6.26 9.88 1.66
CA ALA A 55 -5.82 10.89 0.71
C ALA A 55 -6.35 10.66 -0.73
N GLY A 56 -7.11 9.59 -0.98
CA GLY A 56 -7.64 9.27 -2.31
C GLY A 56 -6.57 8.92 -3.34
N ARG A 57 -5.39 8.49 -2.90
CA ARG A 57 -4.26 8.11 -3.77
C ARG A 57 -4.36 6.65 -4.22
N ILE A 58 -5.00 5.84 -3.40
CA ILE A 58 -5.29 4.43 -3.68
C ILE A 58 -6.76 4.13 -3.36
N ARG A 59 -7.26 3.04 -3.93
CA ARG A 59 -8.47 2.36 -3.46
C ARG A 59 -8.17 0.90 -3.15
N ILE A 60 -8.85 0.35 -2.16
CA ILE A 60 -8.74 -1.06 -1.78
C ILE A 60 -10.09 -1.73 -2.01
N VAL A 61 -10.12 -2.77 -2.85
CA VAL A 61 -11.36 -3.50 -3.20
C VAL A 61 -11.23 -4.95 -2.76
N GLY A 62 -12.28 -5.47 -2.13
CA GLY A 62 -12.38 -6.86 -1.67
C GLY A 62 -12.90 -6.96 -0.24
N ARG A 63 -13.76 -7.95 0.02
CA ARG A 63 -14.38 -8.15 1.35
C ARG A 63 -13.46 -8.82 2.35
N GLU A 64 -12.55 -9.67 1.88
CA GLU A 64 -11.65 -10.45 2.73
C GLU A 64 -10.20 -10.03 2.47
N LYS A 65 -9.43 -9.81 3.55
CA LYS A 65 -8.06 -9.26 3.52
C LYS A 65 -7.12 -10.03 2.58
N THR A 66 -7.27 -11.35 2.52
CA THR A 66 -6.49 -12.25 1.65
C THR A 66 -6.71 -11.99 0.16
N TYR A 67 -7.90 -11.52 -0.21
CA TYR A 67 -8.31 -11.26 -1.59
C TYR A 67 -8.39 -9.76 -1.92
N GLN A 68 -8.13 -8.89 -0.94
CA GLN A 68 -8.12 -7.45 -1.16
C GLN A 68 -7.05 -7.05 -2.16
N ARG A 69 -7.40 -6.11 -3.04
CA ARG A 69 -6.52 -5.55 -4.07
C ARG A 69 -6.42 -4.04 -3.93
N VAL A 70 -5.19 -3.55 -3.99
CA VAL A 70 -4.82 -2.13 -3.98
C VAL A 70 -4.71 -1.65 -5.42
N PHE A 71 -5.39 -0.55 -5.75
CA PHE A 71 -5.32 0.12 -7.04
C PHE A 71 -4.83 1.55 -6.83
N LEU A 72 -4.07 2.07 -7.80
CA LEU A 72 -3.69 3.48 -7.82
C LEU A 72 -4.80 4.28 -8.46
N GLU A 73 -5.21 5.37 -7.82
CA GLU A 73 -6.17 6.31 -8.40
C GLU A 73 -5.48 7.22 -9.43
N GLY A 74 -6.16 7.53 -10.53
CA GLY A 74 -5.64 8.41 -11.58
C GLY A 74 -4.58 7.81 -12.51
N SER A 75 -4.49 6.47 -12.59
CA SER A 75 -3.74 5.75 -13.63
C SER A 75 -4.62 5.32 -14.79
#